data_AF-A0A9X1GFE9-F1
#
_entry.id   AF-A0A9X1GFE9-F1
#
_cell.length_a   1.000
_cell.length_b   1.000
_cell.length_c   1.000
_cell.angle_alpha   90.00
_cell.angle_beta   90.00
_cell.angle_gamma   90.00
#
_symmetry.space_group_name_H-M   'P 1'
#
loop_
_entity.id
_entity.type
_entity.pdbx_description
1 polymer ?
#
loop_
_entity_poly.entity_id
_entity_poly.type
_entity_poly.pdbx_seq_one_letter_code
_entity_poly.pdbx_strand_id
1 'polypeptide(L)'
;MALITTGNGLMRDLEKFGALGVYVPLEGGYEGRYRRRLRAAGYMNLHITARGLGDVAAYLTRVHGVRPPHLGKKSTGSGAAVGEVYYLPPIISYQLEQLPPKSKGLLLWIIEGHILSNQEVEYLANLPKLEPRVKVVIERGGDRYFRWTPLEKTLLAS
;
A
#
# COMPACT_ATOMS: atom_id res chain seq x y z
N MET A 1 -9.31 20.15 15.65
CA MET A 1 -8.43 19.69 14.56
C MET A 1 -7.86 20.92 13.85
N ALA A 2 -6.55 21.02 13.65
CA ALA A 2 -5.95 22.25 13.13
C ALA A 2 -6.25 22.42 11.62
N LEU A 3 -6.79 23.58 11.23
CA LEU A 3 -7.10 23.93 9.83
C LEU A 3 -5.84 24.00 8.96
N ILE A 4 -4.73 24.43 9.57
CA ILE A 4 -3.40 24.32 9.00
C ILE A 4 -2.74 23.15 9.73
N THR A 5 -2.60 22.01 9.06
CA THR A 5 -1.67 20.97 9.52
C THR A 5 -0.27 21.53 9.35
N THR A 6 0.20 22.33 10.29
CA THR A 6 1.53 22.93 10.27
C THR A 6 2.56 21.81 10.40
N GLY A 7 3.51 21.76 9.46
CA GLY A 7 4.66 20.86 9.54
C GLY A 7 4.67 19.69 8.57
N ASN A 8 5.89 19.33 8.19
CA ASN A 8 6.26 18.15 7.41
C ASN A 8 6.43 16.90 8.29
N GLY A 9 5.73 16.82 9.44
CA GLY A 9 5.94 15.78 10.46
C GLY A 9 5.80 14.37 9.90
N LEU A 10 4.67 14.07 9.24
CA LEU A 10 4.44 12.78 8.61
C LEU A 10 5.50 12.47 7.54
N MET A 11 5.92 13.45 6.73
CA MET A 11 6.97 13.24 5.74
C MET A 11 8.30 12.90 6.42
N ARG A 12 8.71 13.66 7.43
CA ARG A 12 9.96 13.42 8.18
C ARG A 12 9.97 12.03 8.82
N ASP A 13 8.85 11.63 9.41
CA ASP A 13 8.71 10.30 10.02
C ASP A 13 8.69 9.20 8.95
N LEU A 14 8.03 9.42 7.81
CA LEU A 14 8.03 8.46 6.71
C LEU A 14 9.44 8.26 6.12
N GLU A 15 10.21 9.34 5.97
CA GLU A 15 11.60 9.26 5.53
C GLU A 15 12.48 8.53 6.55
N LYS A 16 12.24 8.76 7.85
CA LYS A 16 12.99 8.16 8.95
C LYS A 16 12.69 6.66 9.12
N PHE A 17 11.41 6.29 9.11
CA PHE A 17 10.97 4.93 9.46
C PHE A 17 10.68 4.06 8.23
N GLY A 18 10.48 4.64 7.05
CA GLY A 18 10.14 3.92 5.82
C GLY A 18 8.69 3.44 5.74
N ALA A 19 8.15 2.94 6.85
CA ALA A 19 6.79 2.42 6.95
C ALA A 19 6.02 3.03 8.13
N LEU A 20 4.80 3.50 7.88
CA LEU A 20 3.91 4.08 8.89
C LEU A 20 2.56 3.36 8.93
N GLY A 21 2.04 3.17 10.14
CA GLY A 21 0.63 2.89 10.36
C GLY A 21 -0.11 4.19 10.66
N VAL A 22 -1.18 4.47 9.92
CA VAL A 22 -2.04 5.64 10.12
C VAL A 22 -3.38 5.21 10.66
N TYR A 23 -3.96 6.06 11.50
CA TYR A 23 -5.31 5.93 12.03
C TYR A 23 -6.09 7.16 11.60
N VAL A 24 -7.16 6.93 10.86
CA VAL A 24 -7.89 7.96 10.11
C VAL A 24 -9.30 8.09 10.67
N PRO A 25 -9.88 9.30 10.72
CA PRO A 25 -11.30 9.44 11.01
C PRO A 25 -12.17 8.65 10.02
N LEU A 26 -13.13 7.90 10.56
CA LEU A 26 -13.93 6.94 9.79
C LEU A 26 -14.87 7.61 8.77
N GLU A 27 -15.12 8.91 8.93
CA GLU A 27 -15.83 9.72 7.95
C GLU A 27 -15.05 9.94 6.64
N GLY A 28 -13.74 9.69 6.63
CA GLY A 28 -12.86 9.84 5.47
C GLY A 28 -12.58 11.29 5.07
N GLY A 29 -11.74 11.48 4.05
CA GLY A 29 -11.40 12.78 3.46
C GLY A 29 -10.23 13.52 4.11
N TYR A 30 -9.68 13.01 5.21
CA TYR A 30 -8.52 13.60 5.90
C TYR A 30 -7.19 13.09 5.32
N GLU A 31 -7.14 11.81 4.97
CA GLU A 31 -5.99 11.10 4.39
C GLU A 31 -5.50 11.75 3.09
N GLY A 32 -6.43 12.23 2.24
CA GLY A 32 -6.11 12.90 0.99
C GLY A 32 -5.21 14.12 1.16
N ARG A 33 -5.31 14.84 2.29
CA ARG A 33 -4.47 16.01 2.58
C ARG A 33 -3.00 15.62 2.77
N TYR A 34 -2.75 14.53 3.48
CA TYR A 34 -1.39 14.01 3.72
C TYR A 34 -0.81 13.40 2.44
N ARG A 35 -1.61 12.64 1.68
CA ARG A 35 -1.20 12.10 0.37
C ARG A 35 -0.83 13.21 -0.62
N ARG A 36 -1.61 14.30 -0.68
CA ARG A 36 -1.31 15.43 -1.57
C ARG A 36 0.02 16.11 -1.23
N ARG A 37 0.37 16.17 0.06
CA ARG A 37 1.67 16.71 0.51
C ARG A 37 2.83 15.82 0.13
N LEU A 38 2.69 14.49 0.31
CA LEU A 38 3.71 13.53 -0.13
C LEU A 38 3.90 13.60 -1.65
N ARG A 39 2.81 13.75 -2.41
CA ARG A 39 2.88 13.98 -3.86
C ARG A 39 3.63 15.27 -4.21
N ALA A 40 3.31 16.39 -3.54
CA ALA A 40 4.02 17.65 -3.73
C ALA A 40 5.51 17.56 -3.36
N ALA A 41 5.86 16.69 -2.41
CA ALA A 41 7.24 16.39 -2.03
C ALA A 41 7.99 15.48 -3.02
N GLY A 42 7.32 14.98 -4.07
CA GLY A 42 7.94 14.20 -5.14
C GLY A 42 7.71 12.69 -5.08
N TYR A 43 6.87 12.20 -4.16
CA TYR A 43 6.48 10.79 -4.14
C TYR A 43 5.35 10.51 -5.13
N MET A 44 5.48 9.45 -5.94
CA MET A 44 4.37 8.94 -6.72
C MET A 44 3.51 8.05 -5.84
N ASN A 45 2.20 8.24 -5.83
CA ASN A 45 1.31 7.51 -4.93
C ASN A 45 0.65 6.33 -5.65
N LEU A 46 0.93 5.12 -5.20
CA LEU A 46 0.16 3.92 -5.51
C LEU A 46 -0.87 3.68 -4.40
N HIS A 47 -2.16 3.79 -4.73
CA HIS A 47 -3.27 3.63 -3.79
C HIS A 47 -4.01 2.33 -4.03
N ILE A 48 -3.99 1.42 -3.05
CA ILE A 48 -4.55 0.07 -3.17
C ILE A 48 -5.33 -0.30 -1.89
N THR A 49 -6.26 -1.26 -2.01
CA THR A 49 -6.98 -1.84 -0.86
C THR A 49 -6.28 -3.10 -0.38
N ALA A 50 -6.21 -3.30 0.94
CA ALA A 50 -5.71 -4.54 1.53
C ALA A 50 -6.56 -5.76 1.16
N ARG A 51 -7.90 -5.63 1.06
CA ARG A 51 -8.80 -6.78 0.82
C ARG A 51 -8.56 -7.49 -0.51
N GLY A 52 -8.02 -6.77 -1.49
CA GLY A 52 -7.81 -7.26 -2.85
C GLY A 52 -6.46 -7.91 -3.11
N LEU A 53 -5.54 -7.95 -2.15
CA LEU A 53 -4.14 -8.33 -2.40
C LEU A 53 -3.87 -9.83 -2.40
N GLY A 54 -4.66 -10.62 -1.66
CA GLY A 54 -4.33 -12.03 -1.44
C GLY A 54 -2.97 -12.16 -0.73
N ASP A 55 -2.06 -12.97 -1.27
CA ASP A 55 -0.67 -12.99 -0.80
C ASP A 55 0.05 -11.68 -1.17
N VAL A 56 0.24 -10.83 -0.17
CA VAL A 56 0.85 -9.51 -0.28
C VAL A 56 2.23 -9.56 -0.93
N ALA A 57 3.06 -10.55 -0.61
CA ALA A 57 4.40 -10.65 -1.16
C ALA A 57 4.37 -11.07 -2.63
N ALA A 58 3.52 -12.05 -2.96
CA ALA A 58 3.35 -12.48 -4.35
C ALA A 58 2.80 -11.37 -5.23
N TYR A 59 1.81 -10.62 -4.76
CA TYR A 59 1.14 -9.58 -5.54
C TYR A 59 2.01 -8.32 -5.74
N LEU A 60 2.79 -7.94 -4.75
CA LEU A 60 3.57 -6.70 -4.79
C LEU A 60 4.93 -6.85 -5.49
N THR A 61 5.66 -7.95 -5.22
CA THR A 61 7.07 -8.08 -5.64
C THR A 61 7.35 -9.27 -6.57
N ARG A 62 6.34 -10.09 -6.90
CA ARG A 62 6.50 -11.22 -7.82
C ARG A 62 5.50 -11.13 -8.98
N VAL A 63 5.75 -11.94 -10.00
CA VAL A 63 4.77 -12.17 -11.06
C VAL A 63 3.61 -12.95 -10.45
N HIS A 64 2.39 -12.43 -10.57
CA HIS A 64 1.20 -13.02 -9.99
C HIS A 64 0.19 -13.42 -11.07
N GLY A 65 -0.28 -14.66 -11.02
CA GLY A 65 -1.29 -15.18 -11.92
C GLY A 65 -2.69 -14.83 -11.43
N VAL A 66 -3.38 -13.92 -12.12
CA VAL A 66 -4.79 -13.59 -11.86
C VAL A 66 -5.67 -14.36 -12.82
N ARG A 67 -6.76 -14.92 -12.30
CA ARG A 67 -7.79 -15.59 -13.10
C ARG A 67 -8.98 -14.65 -13.26
N PRO A 68 -9.22 -14.09 -14.45
CA PRO A 68 -10.43 -13.31 -14.71
C PRO A 68 -11.68 -14.18 -14.55
N PRO A 69 -12.84 -13.58 -14.22
CA PRO A 69 -14.09 -14.32 -14.12
C PRO A 69 -14.46 -14.91 -15.49
N HIS A 70 -14.37 -16.25 -15.61
CA HIS A 70 -14.62 -16.97 -16.86
C HIS A 70 -16.11 -17.14 -17.17
N LEU A 71 -17.00 -16.90 -16.20
CA LEU A 71 -18.47 -16.94 -16.31
C LEU A 71 -19.03 -18.21 -16.98
N GLY A 72 -18.31 -19.33 -16.89
CA GLY A 72 -18.65 -20.58 -17.58
C GLY A 72 -18.53 -20.56 -19.11
N LYS A 73 -18.08 -19.45 -19.71
CA LYS A 73 -17.95 -19.27 -21.16
C LYS A 73 -16.54 -19.44 -21.68
N LYS A 74 -15.53 -19.27 -20.81
CA LYS A 74 -14.13 -19.52 -21.13
C LYS A 74 -13.69 -20.86 -20.52
N SER A 75 -12.84 -21.61 -21.23
CA SER A 75 -12.36 -22.97 -20.88
C SER A 75 -13.30 -24.15 -21.19
N THR A 76 -14.04 -24.10 -22.30
CA THR A 76 -14.99 -25.15 -22.76
C THR A 76 -14.34 -26.38 -23.41
N GLY A 77 -13.01 -26.47 -23.48
CA GLY A 77 -12.29 -27.60 -24.10
C GLY A 77 -11.42 -28.37 -23.11
N SER A 78 -11.70 -29.68 -22.96
CA SER A 78 -10.86 -30.78 -22.44
C SER A 78 -9.80 -30.48 -21.37
N GLY A 79 -10.11 -29.62 -20.40
CA GLY A 79 -9.27 -29.29 -19.25
C GLY A 79 -10.13 -28.88 -18.05
N ALA A 80 -9.50 -28.63 -16.90
CA ALA A 80 -10.21 -28.11 -15.73
C ALA A 80 -10.85 -26.76 -16.07
N ALA A 81 -12.12 -26.56 -15.70
CA ALA A 81 -12.89 -25.35 -15.96
C ALA A 81 -12.46 -24.18 -15.05
N VAL A 82 -11.16 -23.85 -15.05
CA VAL A 82 -10.53 -22.86 -14.16
C VAL A 82 -10.23 -21.53 -14.86
N GLY A 83 -10.56 -21.42 -16.16
CA GLY A 83 -10.35 -20.20 -16.95
C GLY A 83 -8.89 -19.95 -17.34
N GLU A 84 -8.66 -18.84 -18.03
CA GLU A 84 -7.31 -18.38 -18.42
C GLU A 84 -6.57 -17.79 -17.20
N VAL A 85 -5.24 -17.88 -17.21
CA VAL A 85 -4.38 -17.24 -16.20
C VAL A 85 -3.64 -16.08 -16.84
N TYR A 86 -3.84 -14.87 -16.32
CA TYR A 86 -3.13 -13.67 -16.76
C TYR A 86 -2.00 -13.38 -15.77
N TYR A 87 -0.76 -13.46 -16.23
CA TYR A 87 0.41 -13.17 -15.42
C TYR A 87 0.67 -11.67 -15.39
N LEU A 88 0.35 -11.03 -14.27
CA LEU A 88 0.66 -9.63 -14.05
C LEU A 88 2.11 -9.47 -13.58
N PRO A 89 2.81 -8.42 -14.03
CA PRO A 89 4.13 -8.10 -13.52
C PRO A 89 4.06 -7.69 -12.04
N PRO A 90 5.17 -7.76 -11.29
CA PRO A 90 5.25 -7.22 -9.95
C PRO A 90 4.86 -5.75 -9.92
N ILE A 91 3.81 -5.40 -9.17
CA ILE A 91 3.24 -4.05 -9.20
C ILE A 91 4.27 -3.01 -8.76
N ILE A 92 5.06 -3.31 -7.73
CA ILE A 92 6.05 -2.36 -7.23
C ILE A 92 7.14 -2.10 -8.29
N SER A 93 7.74 -3.16 -8.83
CA SER A 93 8.81 -3.04 -9.83
C SER A 93 8.31 -2.31 -11.08
N TYR A 94 7.13 -2.69 -11.57
CA TYR A 94 6.51 -2.05 -12.73
C TYR A 94 6.28 -0.55 -12.51
N GLN A 95 5.79 -0.15 -11.33
CA GLN A 95 5.58 1.26 -10.99
C GLN A 95 6.91 2.01 -10.82
N LEU A 96 7.93 1.38 -10.23
CA LEU A 96 9.25 1.97 -10.03
C LEU A 96 9.99 2.26 -11.35
N GLU A 97 9.81 1.41 -12.36
CA GLU A 97 10.35 1.59 -13.71
C GLU A 97 9.68 2.75 -14.46
N GLN A 98 8.40 3.01 -14.18
CA GLN A 98 7.63 4.09 -14.78
C GLN A 98 7.78 5.43 -14.05
N LEU A 99 8.56 5.47 -12.96
CA LEU A 99 8.74 6.70 -12.19
C LEU A 99 9.50 7.76 -13.01
N PRO A 100 9.06 9.02 -12.98
CA PRO A 100 9.84 10.12 -13.54
C PRO A 100 11.22 10.21 -12.86
N PRO A 101 12.30 10.52 -13.59
CA PRO A 101 13.66 10.57 -13.03
C PRO A 101 13.84 11.55 -11.86
N LYS A 102 12.99 12.58 -11.77
CA LYS A 102 13.00 13.59 -10.69
C LYS A 102 12.15 13.22 -9.47
N SER A 103 11.45 12.08 -9.51
CA SER A 103 10.63 11.64 -8.39
C SER A 103 11.51 11.10 -7.25
N LYS A 104 11.06 11.24 -6.01
CA LYS A 104 11.77 10.68 -4.85
C LYS A 104 11.63 9.17 -4.74
N GLY A 105 10.49 8.64 -5.20
CA GLY A 105 10.16 7.23 -5.06
C GLY A 105 8.66 6.97 -5.11
N LEU A 106 8.31 5.74 -4.77
CA LEU A 106 6.94 5.24 -4.72
C LEU A 106 6.43 5.26 -3.29
N LEU A 107 5.26 5.84 -3.08
CA LEU A 107 4.47 5.75 -1.86
C LEU A 107 3.39 4.70 -2.07
N LEU A 108 3.49 3.58 -1.35
CA LEU A 108 2.47 2.56 -1.25
C LEU A 108 1.48 2.94 -0.15
N TRP A 109 0.29 3.38 -0.53
CA TRP A 109 -0.79 3.71 0.40
C TRP A 109 -1.86 2.62 0.37
N ILE A 110 -1.93 1.84 1.45
CA ILE A 110 -2.85 0.70 1.59
C ILE A 110 -4.00 1.09 2.52
N ILE A 111 -5.21 1.14 1.96
CA ILE A 111 -6.44 1.35 2.73
C ILE A 111 -6.97 0.04 3.28
N GLU A 112 -7.82 0.12 4.30
CA GLU A 112 -8.43 -1.05 4.96
C GLU A 112 -7.41 -2.03 5.56
N GLY A 113 -6.21 -1.55 5.90
CA GLY A 113 -5.12 -2.39 6.40
C GLY A 113 -5.32 -2.99 7.80
N HIS A 114 -6.44 -2.72 8.47
CA HIS A 114 -6.83 -3.37 9.73
C HIS A 114 -7.10 -4.88 9.58
N ILE A 115 -7.35 -5.36 8.36
CA ILE A 115 -7.58 -6.79 8.07
C ILE A 115 -6.27 -7.59 7.94
N LEU A 116 -5.14 -6.91 7.73
CA LEU A 116 -3.86 -7.55 7.47
C LEU A 116 -3.38 -8.25 8.74
N SER A 117 -2.94 -9.49 8.57
CA SER A 117 -2.29 -10.29 9.61
C SER A 117 -0.97 -9.66 10.05
N ASN A 118 -0.50 -10.05 11.24
CA ASN A 118 0.76 -9.52 11.78
C ASN A 118 1.96 -9.86 10.89
N GLN A 119 1.96 -11.03 10.23
CA GLN A 119 3.01 -11.43 9.29
C GLN A 119 3.01 -10.55 8.02
N GLU A 120 1.85 -10.22 7.48
CA GLU A 120 1.74 -9.31 6.33
C GLU A 120 2.18 -7.89 6.68
N VAL A 121 1.83 -7.42 7.88
CA VAL A 121 2.26 -6.11 8.39
C VAL A 121 3.76 -6.08 8.61
N GLU A 122 4.36 -7.15 9.14
CA GLU A 122 5.81 -7.27 9.30
C GLU A 122 6.54 -7.27 7.96
N TYR A 123 6.03 -8.01 6.96
CA TYR A 123 6.54 -7.96 5.60
C TYR A 123 6.52 -6.53 5.04
N LEU A 124 5.39 -5.83 5.17
CA LEU A 124 5.24 -4.45 4.70
C LEU A 124 6.11 -3.44 5.48
N ALA A 125 6.39 -3.69 6.76
CA ALA A 125 7.32 -2.88 7.55
C ALA A 125 8.77 -3.04 7.08
N ASN A 126 9.13 -4.23 6.61
CA ASN A 126 10.46 -4.53 6.09
C ASN A 126 10.63 -4.19 4.60
N LEU A 127 9.54 -3.99 3.85
CA LEU A 127 9.58 -3.68 2.43
C LEU A 127 10.47 -2.45 2.07
N PRO A 128 10.43 -1.32 2.80
CA PRO A 128 11.35 -0.19 2.57
C PRO A 128 12.83 -0.49 2.82
N LYS A 129 13.15 -1.55 3.59
CA LYS A 129 14.53 -2.00 3.80
C LYS A 129 15.04 -2.80 2.59
N LEU A 130 14.13 -3.55 1.95
CA LEU A 130 14.42 -4.31 0.72
C LEU A 130 14.51 -3.40 -0.50
N GLU A 131 13.61 -2.42 -0.61
CA GLU A 131 13.58 -1.45 -1.70
C GLU A 131 13.46 -0.02 -1.13
N PRO A 132 14.58 0.70 -0.95
CA PRO A 132 14.62 2.02 -0.33
C PRO A 132 13.81 3.11 -1.05
N ARG A 133 13.54 2.94 -2.35
CA ARG A 133 12.72 3.86 -3.15
C ARG A 133 11.23 3.72 -2.84
N VAL A 134 10.82 2.70 -2.07
CA VAL A 134 9.43 2.47 -1.67
C VAL A 134 9.23 2.89 -0.22
N LYS A 135 8.19 3.68 0.03
CA LYS A 135 7.70 4.03 1.35
C LYS A 135 6.29 3.48 1.52
N VAL A 136 5.97 3.00 2.72
CA VAL A 136 4.70 2.30 2.98
C VAL A 136 3.86 3.07 4.00
N VAL A 137 2.59 3.23 3.71
CA VAL A 137 1.59 3.74 4.65
C VAL A 137 0.39 2.80 4.66
N ILE A 138 -0.01 2.36 5.84
CA ILE A 138 -1.14 1.44 6.03
C ILE A 138 -2.18 2.08 6.94
N GLU A 139 -3.43 2.12 6.51
CA GLU A 139 -4.57 2.51 7.35
C GLU A 139 -4.93 1.37 8.30
N ARG A 140 -4.36 1.38 9.51
CA ARG A 140 -4.47 0.29 10.50
C ARG A 140 -5.74 0.34 11.32
N GLY A 141 -6.52 1.42 11.25
CA GLY A 141 -7.80 1.54 11.94
C GLY A 141 -8.34 2.95 11.98
N GLY A 142 -9.40 3.15 12.76
CA GLY A 142 -10.05 4.43 12.97
C GLY A 142 -9.51 5.19 14.18
N ASP A 143 -9.53 6.51 14.13
CA ASP A 143 -9.40 7.38 15.31
C ASP A 143 -10.14 8.71 15.07
N ARG A 144 -10.53 9.42 16.12
CA ARG A 144 -11.21 10.73 16.03
C ARG A 144 -10.37 11.81 15.37
N TYR A 145 -9.05 11.62 15.33
CA TYR A 145 -8.09 12.52 14.72
C TYR A 145 -7.10 11.73 13.86
N PHE A 146 -6.62 12.35 12.78
CA PHE A 146 -5.57 11.74 11.96
C PHE A 146 -4.26 11.66 12.77
N ARG A 147 -3.82 10.44 13.08
CA ARG A 147 -2.53 10.17 13.72
C ARG A 147 -1.77 9.10 12.98
N TRP A 148 -0.45 9.08 13.17
CA TRP A 148 0.42 8.08 12.60
C TRP A 148 1.45 7.62 13.63
N THR A 149 1.92 6.40 13.45
CA THR A 149 3.02 5.81 14.22
C THR A 149 3.89 4.95 13.29
N PRO A 150 5.15 4.67 13.64
CA PRO A 150 5.95 3.67 12.93
C PRO A 150 5.19 2.36 12.80
N LEU A 151 5.22 1.72 11.63
CA LEU A 151 4.42 0.52 11.38
C LEU A 151 4.78 -0.62 12.33
N GLU A 152 6.06 -0.79 12.65
CA GLU A 152 6.57 -1.77 13.62
C GLU A 152 5.89 -1.62 15.00
N LYS A 153 5.59 -0.40 15.44
CA LYS A 153 4.90 -0.16 16.73
C LYS A 153 3.44 -0.62 16.72
N THR A 154 2.82 -0.75 15.55
CA THR A 154 1.43 -1.22 15.46
C THR A 154 1.29 -2.72 15.68
N LEU A 155 2.38 -3.49 15.60
CA LEU A 155 2.42 -4.92 15.91
C LEU A 155 2.42 -5.21 17.41
N LEU A 156 2.92 -4.28 18.23
CA LEU A 156 3.00 -4.44 19.69
C LEU A 156 1.69 -4.10 20.41
N ALA A 157 0.74 -3.47 19.70
CA ALA A 157 -0.51 -2.99 20.24
C ALA A 157 -1.74 -3.80 19.80
N SER A 158 -1.53 -4.88 19.02
CA SER A 158 -2.55 -5.79 18.49
C SER A 158 -2.76 -7.01 19.36
#